data_AF-A0A5B9WMU7-F1
#
_entry.id   AF-A0A5B9WMU7-F1
#
_cell.length_a   1.000
_cell.length_b   1.000
_cell.length_c   1.000
_cell.angle_alpha   90.00
_cell.angle_beta   90.00
_cell.angle_gamma   90.00
#
_symmetry.space_group_name_H-M   'P 1'
#
loop_
_entity.id
_entity.type
_entity.pdbx_description
1 polymer ?
#
loop_
_entity_poly.entity_id
_entity_poly.type
_entity_poly.pdbx_seq_one_letter_code
_entity_poly.pdbx_strand_id
1 'polypeptide(L)'
;MKLEDFIHQHRSDFEEEGPGPRVWAALEKELPRSRPPIVRMMARHWWKAAILVALIANAGILLKMMDTPKTVGVVLPEMQEMQVYYSSQIEKRLDELHALPPEQLGLDSTTRKELELRNDTYKLLEKELLNNPGNERIRAAMIRYYQMKLELLDRILSEQEKYNETDTPLNRKDVI
;
A
#
# COMPACT_ATOMS: atom_id res chain seq x y z
N MET A 1 65.44 32.09 -19.29
CA MET A 1 66.41 31.71 -18.24
C MET A 1 66.49 32.90 -17.29
N LYS A 2 65.90 32.80 -16.09
CA LYS A 2 65.84 33.91 -15.10
C LYS A 2 65.72 33.41 -13.66
N LEU A 3 65.20 32.20 -13.43
CA LEU A 3 65.09 31.63 -12.08
C LEU A 3 66.40 30.99 -11.61
N GLU A 4 67.12 30.32 -12.50
CA GLU A 4 68.38 29.64 -12.17
C GLU A 4 69.44 30.64 -11.71
N ASP A 5 69.61 31.74 -12.46
CA ASP A 5 70.53 32.82 -12.09
C ASP A 5 70.14 33.48 -10.77
N PHE A 6 68.84 33.67 -10.52
CA PHE A 6 68.33 34.24 -9.27
C PHE A 6 68.64 33.32 -8.06
N ILE A 7 68.41 32.02 -8.21
CA ILE A 7 68.71 31.04 -7.15
C ILE A 7 70.22 30.98 -6.90
N HIS A 8 71.04 31.01 -7.94
CA HIS A 8 72.50 31.01 -7.79
C HIS A 8 73.01 32.29 -7.11
N GLN A 9 72.44 33.46 -7.45
CA GLN A 9 72.85 34.74 -6.90
C GLN A 9 72.42 34.92 -5.44
N HIS A 10 71.32 34.29 -5.01
CA HIS A 10 70.79 34.37 -3.64
C HIS A 10 71.05 33.11 -2.81
N ARG A 11 71.93 32.21 -3.25
CA ARG A 11 72.16 30.92 -2.58
C ARG A 11 72.52 31.07 -1.09
N SER A 12 73.33 32.07 -0.75
CA SER A 12 73.72 32.36 0.63
C SER A 12 72.54 32.70 1.54
N ASP A 13 71.51 33.36 0.99
CA ASP A 13 70.33 33.78 1.75
C ASP A 13 69.41 32.58 2.06
N PHE A 14 69.54 31.49 1.29
CA PHE A 14 68.84 30.21 1.52
C PHE A 14 69.62 29.24 2.41
N GLU A 15 70.92 29.43 2.57
CA GLU A 15 71.79 28.60 3.42
C GLU A 15 71.88 29.13 4.87
N GLU A 16 71.17 30.22 5.19
CA GLU A 16 71.10 30.77 6.54
C GLU A 16 70.34 29.79 7.47
N GLU A 17 70.98 29.41 8.58
CA GLU A 17 70.35 28.57 9.61
C GLU A 17 69.13 29.31 10.17
N GLY A 18 67.93 28.77 9.89
CA GLY A 18 66.68 29.38 10.30
C GLY A 18 66.60 29.62 11.82
N PRO A 19 65.64 30.44 12.28
CA PRO A 19 65.52 30.79 13.68
C PRO A 19 65.46 29.54 14.58
N GLY A 20 66.09 29.59 15.75
CA GLY A 20 66.17 28.43 16.62
C GLY A 20 64.81 27.89 17.09
N PRO A 21 64.71 26.62 17.55
CA PRO A 21 63.46 25.96 17.91
C PRO A 21 62.58 26.73 18.90
N ARG A 22 63.20 27.54 19.78
CA ARG A 22 62.52 28.38 20.76
C ARG A 22 61.75 29.53 20.12
N VAL A 23 62.27 30.10 19.04
CA VAL A 23 61.62 31.19 18.29
C VAL A 23 60.43 30.63 17.52
N TRP A 24 60.56 29.44 16.92
CA TRP A 24 59.44 28.72 16.30
C TRP A 24 58.33 28.39 17.29
N ALA A 25 58.68 27.92 18.49
CA ALA A 25 57.71 27.63 19.54
C ALA A 25 56.96 28.89 20.04
N ALA A 26 57.63 30.05 20.05
CA ALA A 26 57.00 31.33 20.37
C ALA A 26 56.03 31.77 19.27
N LEU A 27 56.43 31.64 17.99
CA LEU A 27 55.59 31.95 16.83
C LEU A 27 54.34 31.06 16.76
N GLU A 28 54.47 29.76 17.04
CA GLU A 28 53.33 28.84 17.04
C GLU A 28 52.28 29.23 18.10
N LYS A 29 52.72 29.84 19.20
CA LYS A 29 51.85 30.30 20.28
C LYS A 29 51.12 31.61 19.95
N GLU A 30 51.68 32.43 19.05
CA GLU A 30 51.08 33.67 18.58
C GLU A 30 50.13 33.48 17.38
N LEU A 31 50.11 32.29 16.77
CA LEU A 31 49.15 31.96 15.72
C LEU A 31 47.75 31.75 16.34
N PRO A 32 46.70 32.44 15.85
CA PRO A 32 45.36 32.28 16.38
C PRO A 32 44.82 30.87 16.09
N ARG A 33 44.78 30.00 17.11
CA ARG A 33 44.01 28.74 17.08
C ARG A 33 42.50 29.03 17.20
N SER A 34 41.95 29.77 16.24
CA SER A 34 40.50 29.99 16.15
C SER A 34 39.98 29.25 14.93
N ARG A 35 39.39 28.07 15.13
CA ARG A 35 38.52 27.48 14.11
C ARG A 35 37.30 28.42 14.01
N PRO A 36 36.97 28.98 12.83
CA PRO A 36 35.93 29.99 12.73
C PRO A 36 34.60 29.43 13.27
N PRO A 37 33.82 30.21 14.04
CA PRO A 37 32.59 29.74 14.69
C PRO A 37 31.57 29.18 13.69
N ILE A 38 31.70 29.57 12.42
CA ILE A 38 30.91 29.11 11.28
C ILE A 38 31.08 27.60 11.05
N VAL A 39 32.28 27.04 11.23
CA VAL A 39 32.55 25.60 11.04
C VAL A 39 31.90 24.77 12.15
N ARG A 40 31.95 25.26 13.39
CA ARG A 40 31.25 24.64 14.54
C ARG A 40 29.73 24.75 14.39
N MET A 41 29.23 25.83 13.79
CA MET A 41 27.81 26.01 13.51
C MET A 41 27.33 25.09 12.38
N MET A 42 28.07 24.94 11.29
CA MET A 42 27.79 23.99 10.21
C MET A 42 27.77 22.53 10.71
N ALA A 43 28.76 22.14 11.51
CA ALA A 43 28.81 20.83 12.18
C ALA A 43 27.69 20.61 13.21
N ARG A 44 26.97 21.67 13.63
CA ARG A 44 25.78 21.57 14.50
C ARG A 44 24.47 21.73 13.74
N HIS A 45 24.48 21.92 12.42
CA HIS A 45 23.24 22.08 11.63
C HIS A 45 23.18 21.15 10.40
N TRP A 46 24.26 20.44 10.07
CA TRP A 46 24.30 19.41 9.03
C TRP A 46 23.20 18.34 9.17
N TRP A 47 22.91 17.87 10.37
CA TRP A 47 21.76 16.99 10.67
C TRP A 47 20.40 17.58 10.25
N LYS A 48 20.18 18.90 10.36
CA LYS A 48 18.95 19.54 9.87
C LYS A 48 18.88 19.54 8.35
N ALA A 49 20.01 19.73 7.68
CA ALA A 49 20.11 19.60 6.23
C ALA A 49 19.90 18.14 5.78
N ALA A 50 20.43 17.16 6.52
CA ALA A 50 20.22 15.74 6.25
C ALA A 50 18.74 15.34 6.38
N ILE A 51 18.01 15.88 7.37
CA ILE A 51 16.55 15.67 7.49
C ILE A 51 15.82 16.23 6.27
N LEU A 52 16.16 17.43 5.82
CA LEU A 52 15.53 18.03 4.64
C LEU A 52 15.81 17.22 3.36
N VAL A 53 17.06 16.78 3.16
CA VAL A 53 17.44 15.91 2.03
C VAL A 53 16.74 14.55 2.12
N ALA A 54 16.63 13.96 3.31
CA ALA A 54 15.91 12.71 3.52
C ALA A 54 14.40 12.84 3.30
N LEU A 55 13.81 13.99 3.63
CA LEU A 55 12.40 14.30 3.35
C LEU A 55 12.16 14.49 1.85
N ILE A 56 13.05 15.21 1.15
CA ILE A 56 12.95 15.39 -0.32
C ILE A 56 13.15 14.05 -1.04
N ALA A 57 14.10 13.23 -0.58
CA ALA A 57 14.33 11.90 -1.12
C ALA A 57 13.14 10.96 -0.88
N ASN A 58 12.56 10.96 0.33
CA ASN A 58 11.34 10.20 0.62
C ASN A 58 10.13 10.72 -0.15
N ALA A 59 9.98 12.04 -0.30
CA ALA A 59 8.93 12.63 -1.13
C ALA A 59 9.08 12.22 -2.61
N GLY A 60 10.30 12.16 -3.14
CA GLY A 60 10.58 11.65 -4.49
C GLY A 60 10.24 10.16 -4.65
N ILE A 61 10.52 9.33 -3.64
CA ILE A 61 10.12 7.91 -3.62
C ILE A 61 8.59 7.78 -3.53
N LEU A 62 7.92 8.58 -2.70
CA LEU A 62 6.47 8.63 -2.61
C LEU A 62 5.82 9.07 -3.93
N LEU A 63 6.36 10.08 -4.60
CA LEU A 63 5.89 10.52 -5.92
C LEU A 63 6.07 9.41 -6.97
N LYS A 64 7.20 8.69 -6.95
CA LYS A 64 7.42 7.53 -7.82
C LYS A 64 6.53 6.32 -7.48
N MET A 65 6.10 6.18 -6.22
CA MET A 65 5.06 5.23 -5.81
C MET A 65 3.64 5.69 -6.20
N MET A 66 3.42 7.00 -6.38
CA MET A 66 2.19 7.57 -6.92
C MET A 66 2.13 7.56 -8.46
N ASP A 67 3.26 7.29 -9.13
CA ASP A 67 3.37 6.87 -10.54
C ASP A 67 3.04 5.38 -10.74
N THR A 68 2.17 4.81 -9.90
CA THR A 68 1.26 3.80 -10.46
C THR A 68 0.53 4.47 -11.60
N PRO A 69 0.41 3.87 -12.80
CA PRO A 69 -0.50 4.43 -13.79
C PRO A 69 -1.82 4.64 -13.07
N LYS A 70 -2.24 5.90 -12.94
CA LYS A 70 -3.64 6.22 -12.74
C LYS A 70 -4.30 5.70 -14.02
N THR A 71 -4.57 4.40 -14.06
CA THR A 71 -5.74 3.92 -14.75
C THR A 71 -6.82 4.74 -14.07
N VAL A 72 -7.26 5.79 -14.76
CA VAL A 72 -8.56 6.37 -14.52
C VAL A 72 -9.44 5.14 -14.68
N GLY A 73 -9.75 4.51 -13.55
CA GLY A 73 -10.65 3.40 -13.51
C GLY A 73 -11.90 4.01 -14.07
N VAL A 74 -12.13 3.81 -15.35
CA VAL A 74 -13.46 3.89 -15.91
C VAL A 74 -14.14 2.74 -15.21
N VAL A 75 -14.58 3.01 -13.98
CA VAL A 75 -15.66 2.29 -13.36
C VAL A 75 -16.78 2.54 -14.33
N LEU A 76 -16.92 1.62 -15.28
CA LEU A 76 -17.98 1.64 -16.28
C LEU A 76 -19.26 1.80 -15.46
N PRO A 77 -20.02 2.89 -15.63
CA PRO A 77 -21.19 3.17 -14.78
C PRO A 77 -22.13 1.96 -14.68
N GLU A 78 -22.26 1.22 -15.78
CA GLU A 78 -22.98 -0.05 -15.87
C GLU A 78 -22.49 -1.11 -14.87
N MET A 79 -21.17 -1.26 -14.67
CA MET A 79 -20.61 -2.22 -13.71
C MET A 79 -20.88 -1.81 -12.26
N GLN A 80 -20.87 -0.51 -11.97
CA GLN A 80 -21.21 0.01 -10.65
C GLN A 80 -22.67 -0.25 -10.31
N GLU A 81 -23.57 0.04 -11.25
CA GLU A 81 -25.01 -0.22 -11.09
C GLU A 81 -25.29 -1.70 -10.91
N MET A 82 -24.67 -2.55 -11.74
CA MET A 82 -24.77 -4.01 -11.59
C MET A 82 -24.26 -4.48 -10.23
N GLN A 83 -23.11 -3.97 -9.77
CA GLN A 83 -22.56 -4.32 -8.46
C GLN A 83 -23.53 -3.97 -7.34
N VAL A 84 -24.10 -2.75 -7.35
CA VAL A 84 -25.07 -2.33 -6.35
C VAL A 84 -26.31 -3.24 -6.37
N TYR A 85 -26.85 -3.50 -7.55
CA TYR A 85 -28.02 -4.36 -7.72
C TYR A 85 -27.77 -5.77 -7.19
N TYR A 86 -26.76 -6.48 -7.70
CA TYR A 86 -26.49 -7.87 -7.31
C TYR A 86 -26.07 -7.99 -5.84
N SER A 87 -25.29 -7.04 -5.31
CA SER A 87 -24.88 -7.05 -3.90
C SER A 87 -26.11 -6.95 -2.99
N SER A 88 -27.04 -6.04 -3.28
CA SER A 88 -28.26 -5.89 -2.48
C SER A 88 -29.14 -7.15 -2.49
N GLN A 89 -29.24 -7.83 -3.63
CA GLN A 89 -30.01 -9.07 -3.75
C GLN A 89 -29.36 -10.22 -2.99
N ILE A 90 -28.03 -10.34 -3.05
CA ILE A 90 -27.25 -11.36 -2.33
C ILE A 90 -27.33 -11.12 -0.82
N GLU A 91 -27.15 -9.88 -0.37
CA GLU A 91 -27.26 -9.50 1.05
C GLU A 91 -28.64 -9.85 1.59
N LYS A 92 -29.71 -9.50 0.86
CA LYS A 92 -31.08 -9.87 1.27
C LYS A 92 -31.24 -11.38 1.50
N ARG A 93 -30.70 -12.22 0.62
CA ARG A 93 -30.81 -13.68 0.74
C ARG A 93 -29.89 -14.25 1.81
N LEU A 94 -28.74 -13.64 2.04
CA LEU A 94 -27.88 -13.96 3.17
C LEU A 94 -28.58 -13.63 4.49
N ASP A 95 -29.26 -12.49 4.59
CA ASP A 95 -30.03 -12.12 5.78
C ASP A 95 -31.17 -13.12 6.02
N GLU A 96 -31.91 -13.51 4.98
CA GLU A 96 -32.92 -14.58 5.05
C GLU A 96 -32.30 -15.91 5.53
N LEU A 97 -31.12 -16.26 5.03
CA LEU A 97 -30.39 -17.47 5.42
C LEU A 97 -29.90 -17.41 6.88
N HIS A 98 -29.43 -16.24 7.33
CA HIS A 98 -28.97 -16.00 8.70
C HIS A 98 -30.09 -15.99 9.72
N ALA A 99 -31.33 -15.73 9.30
CA ALA A 99 -32.51 -15.86 10.15
C ALA A 99 -32.85 -17.34 10.46
N LEU A 100 -32.33 -18.29 9.68
CA LEU A 100 -32.52 -19.71 9.89
C LEU A 100 -31.50 -20.28 10.90
N PRO A 101 -31.91 -21.22 11.77
CA PRO A 101 -30.99 -21.90 12.67
C PRO A 101 -29.89 -22.65 11.89
N PRO A 102 -28.62 -22.57 12.30
CA PRO A 102 -27.52 -23.23 11.59
C PRO A 102 -27.67 -24.76 11.54
N GLU A 103 -28.40 -25.37 12.48
CA GLU A 103 -28.71 -26.80 12.46
C GLU A 103 -29.63 -27.19 11.29
N GLN A 104 -30.53 -26.30 10.86
CA GLN A 104 -31.46 -26.56 9.74
C GLN A 104 -30.76 -26.46 8.38
N LEU A 105 -29.77 -25.60 8.27
CA LEU A 105 -29.03 -25.38 7.02
C LEU A 105 -28.15 -26.58 6.64
N GLY A 106 -27.67 -27.36 7.63
CA GLY A 106 -26.77 -28.48 7.38
C GLY A 106 -25.42 -28.09 6.74
N LEU A 107 -25.08 -26.80 6.73
CA LEU A 107 -23.85 -26.26 6.13
C LEU A 107 -22.75 -26.15 7.18
N ASP A 108 -21.54 -26.65 6.87
CA ASP A 108 -20.37 -26.44 7.71
C ASP A 108 -19.87 -24.99 7.67
N SER A 109 -18.91 -24.64 8.54
CA SER A 109 -18.38 -23.27 8.62
C SER A 109 -17.69 -22.82 7.33
N THR A 110 -17.02 -23.73 6.63
CA THR A 110 -16.31 -23.44 5.38
C THR A 110 -17.29 -23.10 4.27
N THR A 111 -18.36 -23.88 4.13
CA THR A 111 -19.41 -23.64 3.13
C THR A 111 -20.13 -22.32 3.42
N ARG A 112 -20.41 -22.01 4.69
CA ARG A 112 -21.00 -20.70 5.05
C ARG A 112 -20.10 -19.52 4.66
N LYS A 113 -18.78 -19.65 4.82
CA LYS A 113 -17.83 -18.62 4.38
C LYS A 113 -17.85 -18.43 2.86
N GLU A 114 -18.00 -19.51 2.09
CA GLU A 114 -18.12 -19.41 0.63
C GLU A 114 -19.39 -18.65 0.21
N LEU A 115 -20.42 -18.61 1.06
CA LEU A 115 -21.64 -17.84 0.82
C LEU A 115 -21.49 -16.32 1.02
N GLU A 116 -20.39 -15.84 1.60
CA GLU A 116 -20.15 -14.39 1.73
C GLU A 116 -20.09 -13.70 0.36
N LEU A 117 -20.62 -12.47 0.28
CA LEU A 117 -20.68 -11.66 -0.95
C LEU A 117 -19.30 -11.38 -1.55
N ARG A 118 -18.26 -11.23 -0.71
CA ARG A 118 -16.91 -10.84 -1.10
C ARG A 118 -15.87 -11.90 -0.76
N ASN A 119 -16.12 -13.12 -1.22
CA ASN A 119 -15.16 -14.20 -1.09
C ASN A 119 -13.93 -13.98 -2.01
N ASP A 120 -12.97 -14.91 -1.94
CA ASP A 120 -11.68 -14.74 -2.61
C ASP A 120 -11.80 -14.78 -4.14
N THR A 121 -12.76 -15.55 -4.68
CA THR A 121 -13.05 -15.59 -6.12
C THR A 121 -13.50 -14.23 -6.64
N TYR A 122 -14.40 -13.55 -5.92
CA TYR A 122 -14.85 -12.22 -6.30
C TYR A 122 -13.71 -11.19 -6.28
N LYS A 123 -12.91 -11.17 -5.20
CA LYS A 123 -11.78 -10.24 -5.05
C LYS A 123 -10.74 -10.42 -6.15
N LEU A 124 -10.53 -11.67 -6.59
CA LEU A 124 -9.64 -11.95 -7.72
C LEU A 124 -10.18 -11.33 -9.01
N LEU A 125 -11.46 -11.52 -9.33
CA LEU A 125 -12.08 -10.92 -10.52
C LEU A 125 -12.06 -9.38 -10.48
N GLU A 126 -12.32 -8.78 -9.31
CA GLU A 126 -12.24 -7.32 -9.09
C GLU A 126 -10.83 -6.80 -9.39
N LYS A 127 -9.80 -7.47 -8.85
CA LYS A 127 -8.39 -7.12 -9.10
C LYS A 127 -8.02 -7.24 -10.57
N GLU A 128 -8.43 -8.33 -11.23
CA GLU A 128 -8.16 -8.54 -12.66
C GLU A 128 -8.85 -7.49 -13.54
N LEU A 129 -10.06 -7.06 -13.18
CA LEU A 129 -10.78 -5.99 -13.87
C LEU A 129 -10.09 -4.63 -13.69
N LEU A 130 -9.60 -4.32 -12.49
CA LEU A 130 -8.83 -3.08 -12.25
C LEU A 130 -7.56 -3.01 -13.09
N ASN A 131 -6.88 -4.16 -13.26
CA ASN A 131 -5.71 -4.27 -14.13
C ASN A 131 -6.06 -4.23 -15.62
N ASN A 132 -7.28 -4.65 -15.99
CA ASN A 132 -7.74 -4.74 -17.38
C ASN A 132 -9.19 -4.19 -17.57
N PRO A 133 -9.44 -2.86 -17.43
CA PRO A 133 -10.80 -2.32 -17.37
C PRO A 133 -11.66 -2.56 -18.62
N GLY A 134 -11.03 -2.69 -19.79
CA GLY A 134 -11.71 -2.95 -21.06
C GLY A 134 -12.05 -4.43 -21.31
N ASN A 135 -11.62 -5.36 -20.46
CA ASN A 135 -11.75 -6.78 -20.72
C ASN A 135 -13.17 -7.29 -20.46
N GLU A 136 -13.93 -7.49 -21.54
CA GLU A 136 -15.33 -7.93 -21.49
C GLU A 136 -15.49 -9.33 -20.88
N ARG A 137 -14.49 -10.19 -21.03
CA ARG A 137 -14.53 -11.55 -20.47
C ARG A 137 -14.53 -11.51 -18.95
N ILE A 138 -13.76 -10.60 -18.35
CA ILE A 138 -13.72 -10.43 -16.89
C ILE A 138 -15.07 -9.87 -16.40
N ARG A 139 -15.63 -8.88 -17.11
CA ARG A 139 -16.98 -8.35 -16.79
C ARG A 139 -18.04 -9.44 -16.85
N ALA A 140 -18.05 -10.24 -17.92
CA ALA A 140 -18.98 -11.36 -18.07
C ALA A 140 -18.78 -12.41 -16.97
N ALA A 141 -17.53 -12.70 -16.57
CA ALA A 141 -17.23 -13.61 -15.47
C ALA A 141 -17.76 -13.08 -14.12
N MET A 142 -17.64 -11.78 -13.84
CA MET A 142 -18.22 -11.17 -12.63
C MET A 142 -19.75 -11.27 -12.62
N ILE A 143 -20.41 -10.99 -13.74
CA ILE A 143 -21.87 -11.13 -13.86
C ILE A 143 -22.29 -12.59 -13.64
N ARG A 144 -21.59 -13.54 -14.28
CA ARG A 144 -21.83 -14.97 -14.10
C ARG A 144 -21.64 -15.41 -12.65
N TYR A 145 -20.60 -14.91 -11.99
CA TYR A 145 -20.36 -15.18 -10.57
C TYR A 145 -21.56 -14.75 -9.71
N TYR A 146 -22.08 -13.52 -9.90
CA TYR A 146 -23.25 -13.05 -9.17
C TYR A 146 -24.50 -13.89 -9.45
N GLN A 147 -24.74 -14.25 -10.71
CA GLN A 147 -25.88 -15.09 -11.10
C GLN A 147 -25.83 -16.46 -10.42
N MET A 148 -24.68 -17.13 -10.48
CA MET A 148 -24.46 -18.42 -9.83
C MET A 148 -24.61 -18.32 -8.31
N LYS A 149 -24.14 -17.20 -7.72
CA LYS A 149 -24.25 -16.97 -6.29
C LYS A 149 -25.71 -16.82 -5.84
N LEU A 150 -26.50 -16.05 -6.58
CA LEU A 150 -27.94 -15.92 -6.33
C LEU A 150 -28.67 -17.24 -6.51
N GLU A 151 -28.41 -17.97 -7.60
CA GLU A 151 -29.02 -19.28 -7.85
C GLU A 151 -28.71 -20.27 -6.71
N LEU A 152 -27.48 -20.28 -6.21
CA LEU A 152 -27.08 -21.11 -5.08
C LEU A 152 -27.84 -20.72 -3.81
N LEU A 153 -27.93 -19.43 -3.50
CA LEU A 153 -28.65 -18.94 -2.31
C LEU A 153 -30.15 -19.26 -2.41
N ASP A 154 -30.78 -19.00 -3.55
CA ASP A 154 -32.20 -19.32 -3.80
C ASP A 154 -32.45 -20.83 -3.68
N ARG A 155 -31.53 -21.66 -4.17
CA ARG A 155 -31.62 -23.12 -4.03
C ARG A 155 -31.54 -23.54 -2.57
N ILE A 156 -30.62 -22.97 -1.79
CA ILE A 156 -30.50 -23.29 -0.36
C ILE A 156 -31.79 -22.89 0.37
N LEU A 157 -32.30 -21.68 0.14
CA LEU A 157 -33.52 -21.18 0.77
C LEU A 157 -34.75 -22.02 0.38
N SER A 158 -34.91 -22.37 -0.90
CA SER A 158 -36.06 -23.16 -1.36
C SER A 158 -36.08 -24.60 -0.83
N GLU A 159 -34.92 -25.21 -0.59
CA GLU A 159 -34.90 -26.52 0.08
C GLU A 159 -35.40 -26.42 1.52
N GLN A 160 -35.16 -25.31 2.22
CA GLN A 160 -35.66 -25.09 3.59
C GLN A 160 -37.17 -24.88 3.64
N GLU A 161 -37.75 -24.16 2.67
CA GLU A 161 -39.20 -23.98 2.56
C GLU A 161 -39.93 -25.31 2.41
N LYS A 162 -39.40 -26.25 1.60
CA LYS A 162 -39.99 -27.59 1.42
C LYS A 162 -40.06 -28.40 2.70
N TYR A 163 -39.05 -28.29 3.57
CA TYR A 163 -39.06 -28.95 4.88
C TYR A 163 -40.08 -28.31 5.84
N ASN A 164 -40.25 -26.98 5.80
CA ASN A 164 -41.22 -26.28 6.64
C ASN A 164 -42.68 -26.56 6.25
N GLU A 165 -42.98 -26.77 4.96
CA GLU A 165 -44.34 -27.09 4.51
C GLU A 165 -44.78 -28.52 4.86
N THR A 166 -43.85 -29.47 4.93
CA THR A 166 -44.15 -30.89 5.18
C THR A 166 -44.38 -31.23 6.66
N ASP A 167 -44.00 -30.34 7.58
CA ASP A 167 -44.21 -30.49 9.03
C ASP A 167 -45.51 -29.87 9.55
N THR A 168 -46.43 -29.45 8.67
CA THR A 168 -47.79 -29.05 9.10
C THR A 168 -48.57 -30.30 9.48
N PRO A 169 -48.89 -30.56 10.77
CA PRO A 169 -49.65 -31.74 11.13
C PRO A 169 -51.06 -31.57 10.58
N LEU A 170 -51.45 -32.45 9.66
CA LEU A 170 -52.84 -32.63 9.27
C LEU A 170 -53.64 -32.87 10.54
N ASN A 171 -54.35 -31.83 10.96
CA ASN A 171 -55.31 -31.85 12.05
C ASN A 171 -56.32 -32.96 11.73
N ARG A 172 -56.11 -34.11 12.38
CA ARG A 172 -57.07 -35.19 12.51
C ARG A 172 -58.27 -34.61 13.25
N LYS A 173 -59.20 -34.00 12.52
CA LYS A 173 -60.58 -33.94 12.95
C LYS A 173 -61.18 -35.27 12.58
N ASP A 174 -61.22 -36.11 13.59
CA ASP A 174 -61.91 -37.38 13.60
C ASP A 174 -63.31 -37.26 13.02
N VAL A 175 -63.61 -38.27 12.20
CA VAL A 175 -64.94 -38.75 11.87
C VAL A 175 -65.77 -38.83 13.14
N ILE A 176 -66.90 -38.11 13.20
CA ILE A 176 -68.28 -38.66 13.31
C ILE A 176 -69.22 -37.70 12.57
#